data_AF-A0A1F7RMG2-F1
#
_entry.id   AF-A0A1F7RMG2-F1
#
_cell.length_a   1.000
_cell.length_b   1.000
_cell.length_c   1.000
_cell.angle_alpha   90.00
_cell.angle_beta   90.00
_cell.angle_gamma   90.00
#
_symmetry.space_group_name_H-M   'P 1'
#
loop_
_entity.id
_entity.type
_entity.pdbx_description
1 polymer ?
#
loop_
_entity_poly.entity_id
_entity_poly.type
_entity_poly.pdbx_seq_one_letter_code
_entity_poly.pdbx_strand_id
1 'polypeptide(L)'
;METSCVICKKQIVIKDAMELNEKYFCSSTCLGKYRENIGEREFDKESLATFEKKKSSGWIPERALKYIHMCQTCNKKLRETCKSLEAVSGVSRFVIAKTEKIPWCCHARFNLSSTLADGTVPLEKVLKVQAFAEELASNKSKVEATVKPPTLKKKMLKEVNLSGVTTVMLDVAFAELAKNTEYKKVDGIPPKVEGEAMFHYAACLECDPVFGAECEEQAVEKETNDCVDKVSKMTKSLWCQHALHALSALMLNKNIDDTRIIKLISMAENVANEKKHVGVTTSDLFISMGRSIA
;
A
#
# COMPACT_ATOMS: atom_id res chain seq x y z
N MET A 1 19.04 7.85 -23.54
CA MET A 1 19.70 8.99 -22.88
C MET A 1 20.16 8.54 -21.51
N GLU A 2 21.42 8.80 -21.18
CA GLU A 2 22.05 8.42 -19.91
C GLU A 2 22.16 9.64 -19.00
N THR A 3 22.16 9.41 -17.69
CA THR A 3 22.29 10.41 -16.63
C THR A 3 23.06 9.83 -15.45
N SER A 4 23.38 10.63 -14.44
CA SER A 4 24.07 10.15 -13.23
C SER A 4 23.20 10.30 -11.98
N CYS A 5 23.27 9.31 -11.09
CA CYS A 5 22.58 9.37 -9.80
C CYS A 5 23.06 10.58 -8.99
N VAL A 6 22.12 11.38 -8.47
CA VAL A 6 22.46 12.56 -7.64
C VAL A 6 23.28 12.20 -6.41
N ILE A 7 23.03 11.05 -5.79
CA ILE A 7 23.70 10.61 -4.56
C ILE A 7 24.99 9.83 -4.83
N CYS A 8 24.93 8.72 -5.56
CA CYS A 8 26.08 7.81 -5.70
C CYS A 8 26.91 8.01 -6.98
N LYS A 9 26.51 8.95 -7.85
CA LYS A 9 27.16 9.26 -9.14
C LYS A 9 27.25 8.09 -10.14
N LYS A 10 26.62 6.95 -9.86
CA LYS A 10 26.48 5.83 -10.80
C LYS A 10 25.75 6.30 -12.07
N GLN A 11 26.24 5.90 -13.24
CA GLN A 11 25.55 6.12 -14.51
C GLN A 11 24.25 5.29 -14.57
N ILE A 12 23.19 5.90 -15.08
CA ILE A 12 21.85 5.32 -15.16
C ILE A 12 21.25 5.60 -16.53
N VAL A 13 20.52 4.63 -17.05
CA VAL A 13 19.63 4.86 -18.19
C VAL A 13 18.37 5.54 -17.67
N ILE A 14 17.97 6.67 -18.27
CA ILE A 14 16.87 7.49 -17.76
C ILE A 14 15.54 6.72 -17.62
N LYS A 15 15.25 5.80 -18.55
CA LYS A 15 14.03 4.96 -18.49
C LYS A 15 13.95 4.09 -17.24
N ASP A 16 15.08 3.78 -16.62
CA ASP A 16 15.18 2.91 -15.45
C ASP A 16 15.44 3.72 -14.16
N ALA A 17 15.46 5.05 -14.27
CA ALA A 17 15.78 5.95 -13.16
C ALA A 17 14.51 6.48 -12.49
N MET A 18 14.56 6.61 -11.17
CA MET A 18 13.55 7.35 -10.43
C MET A 18 13.81 8.84 -10.63
N GLU A 19 12.82 9.60 -11.07
CA GLU A 19 12.96 11.03 -11.31
C GLU A 19 12.13 11.83 -10.28
N LEU A 20 12.80 12.73 -9.56
CA LEU A 20 12.19 13.70 -8.65
C LEU A 20 12.68 15.11 -9.04
N ASN A 21 11.79 15.96 -9.52
CA ASN A 21 12.05 17.36 -9.87
C ASN A 21 13.31 17.50 -10.75
N GLU A 22 13.34 16.74 -11.86
CA GLU A 22 14.44 16.69 -12.83
C GLU A 22 15.76 16.10 -12.31
N LYS A 23 15.74 15.53 -11.09
CA LYS A 23 16.86 14.79 -10.50
C LYS A 23 16.63 13.30 -10.63
N TYR A 24 17.70 12.55 -10.89
CA TYR A 24 17.63 11.11 -11.15
C TYR A 24 18.31 10.29 -10.06
N PHE A 25 17.67 9.19 -9.66
CA PHE A 25 18.12 8.29 -8.61
C PHE A 25 18.12 6.85 -9.12
N CYS A 26 19.16 6.09 -8.76
CA CYS A 26 19.32 4.72 -9.23
C CYS A 26 18.63 3.68 -8.31
N SER A 27 18.03 4.12 -7.20
CA SER A 27 17.40 3.25 -6.20
C SER A 27 16.62 4.08 -5.16
N SER A 28 15.66 3.43 -4.51
CA SER A 28 15.00 3.90 -3.28
C SER A 28 15.97 4.35 -2.20
N THR A 29 17.08 3.65 -2.00
CA THR A 29 18.05 4.01 -0.95
C THR A 29 18.80 5.29 -1.31
N CYS A 30 19.14 5.51 -2.58
CA CYS A 30 19.68 6.80 -3.01
C CYS A 30 18.64 7.92 -2.86
N LEU A 31 17.38 7.68 -3.22
CA LEU A 31 16.31 8.66 -3.00
C LEU A 31 16.10 8.96 -1.51
N GLY A 32 16.19 7.94 -0.65
CA GLY A 32 16.06 8.07 0.79
C GLY A 32 17.19 8.89 1.42
N LYS A 33 18.43 8.62 1.05
CA LYS A 33 19.59 9.45 1.44
C LYS A 33 19.43 10.90 0.98
N TYR A 34 18.86 11.11 -0.20
CA TYR A 34 18.57 12.45 -0.68
C TYR A 34 17.52 13.16 0.20
N ARG A 35 16.41 12.49 0.55
CA ARG A 35 15.42 13.03 1.51
C ARG A 35 16.08 13.42 2.83
N GLU A 36 16.96 12.59 3.38
CA GLU A 36 17.69 12.88 4.62
C GLU A 36 18.55 14.15 4.47
N ASN A 37 19.19 14.35 3.32
CA ASN A 37 20.05 15.51 3.06
C ASN A 37 19.27 16.82 2.90
N ILE A 38 18.14 16.81 2.17
CA ILE A 38 17.38 18.05 1.87
C ILE A 38 16.31 18.35 2.92
N GLY A 39 16.00 17.39 3.77
CA GLY A 39 14.90 17.46 4.73
C GLY A 39 13.54 17.17 4.11
N GLU A 40 12.64 16.66 4.95
CA GLU A 40 11.32 16.16 4.54
C GLU A 40 10.44 17.23 3.87
N ARG A 41 10.42 18.45 4.40
CA ARG A 41 9.57 19.52 3.86
C ARG A 41 9.94 19.86 2.41
N GLU A 42 11.23 19.92 2.09
CA GLU A 42 11.67 20.19 0.73
C GLU A 42 11.42 18.97 -0.17
N PHE A 43 11.63 17.75 0.35
CA PHE A 43 11.31 16.52 -0.37
C PHE A 43 9.83 16.42 -0.76
N ASP A 44 8.91 16.75 0.16
CA ASP A 44 7.46 16.78 -0.11
C ASP A 44 7.11 17.80 -1.20
N LYS A 45 7.75 18.98 -1.16
CA LYS A 45 7.56 20.03 -2.17
C LYS A 45 8.08 19.59 -3.54
N GLU A 46 9.26 18.99 -3.61
CA GLU A 46 9.80 18.43 -4.86
C GLU A 46 8.93 17.29 -5.40
N SER A 47 8.36 16.46 -4.51
CA SER A 47 7.47 15.37 -4.89
C SER A 47 6.18 15.90 -5.50
N LEU A 48 5.53 16.87 -4.84
CA LEU A 48 4.33 17.53 -5.37
C LEU A 48 4.59 18.19 -6.72
N ALA A 49 5.69 18.93 -6.86
CA ALA A 49 6.07 19.57 -8.13
C ALA A 49 6.28 18.55 -9.25
N THR A 50 6.94 17.43 -8.94
CA THR A 50 7.13 16.31 -9.88
C THR A 50 5.81 15.73 -10.33
N PHE A 51 4.89 15.51 -9.38
CA PHE A 51 3.60 14.90 -9.61
C PHE A 51 2.67 15.80 -10.43
N GLU A 52 2.61 17.09 -10.11
CA GLU A 52 1.85 18.07 -10.90
C GLU A 52 2.42 18.22 -12.32
N LYS A 53 3.75 18.26 -12.48
CA LYS A 53 4.36 18.28 -13.81
C LYS A 53 3.97 17.04 -14.62
N LYS A 54 4.03 15.87 -14.00
CA LYS A 54 3.76 14.59 -14.66
C LYS A 54 2.28 14.30 -14.87
N LYS A 55 1.37 14.98 -14.16
CA LYS A 55 -0.07 15.01 -14.42
C LYS A 55 -0.38 15.39 -15.87
N SER A 56 0.36 16.37 -16.42
CA SER A 56 0.19 16.81 -17.81
C SER A 56 0.67 15.79 -18.86
N SER A 57 1.54 14.85 -18.46
CA SER A 57 2.11 13.80 -19.31
C SER A 57 1.46 12.42 -19.11
N GLY A 58 0.45 12.30 -18.24
CA GLY A 58 -0.34 11.09 -18.02
C GLY A 58 0.34 9.94 -17.26
N TRP A 59 1.58 10.11 -16.79
CA TRP A 59 2.33 9.01 -16.15
C TRP A 59 1.97 8.80 -14.67
N ILE A 60 1.63 9.86 -13.94
CA ILE A 60 1.36 9.74 -12.50
C ILE A 60 -0.13 9.57 -12.27
N PRO A 61 -0.55 8.48 -11.59
CA PRO A 61 -1.95 8.25 -11.28
C PRO A 61 -2.51 9.47 -10.55
N GLU A 62 -3.64 10.03 -10.99
CA GLU A 62 -4.33 11.13 -10.29
C GLU A 62 -4.58 10.77 -8.82
N ARG A 63 -4.82 9.48 -8.59
CA ARG A 63 -4.91 8.86 -7.27
C ARG A 63 -3.67 9.06 -6.38
N ALA A 64 -2.46 9.10 -6.92
CA ALA A 64 -1.24 9.35 -6.14
C ALA A 64 -1.28 10.73 -5.49
N LEU A 65 -1.66 11.78 -6.23
CA LEU A 65 -1.85 13.15 -5.71
C LEU A 65 -2.94 13.18 -4.62
N LYS A 66 -4.06 12.50 -4.85
CA LYS A 66 -5.15 12.40 -3.88
C LYS A 66 -4.69 11.82 -2.53
N TYR A 67 -3.86 10.77 -2.56
CA TYR A 67 -3.30 10.18 -1.34
C TYR A 67 -2.38 11.15 -0.58
N ILE A 68 -1.58 11.98 -1.27
CA ILE A 68 -0.78 13.02 -0.59
C ILE A 68 -1.67 14.01 0.13
N HIS A 69 -2.75 14.43 -0.53
CA HIS A 69 -3.73 15.34 0.07
C HIS A 69 -4.44 14.71 1.27
N MET A 70 -4.70 13.39 1.28
CA MET A 70 -5.23 12.69 2.46
C MET A 70 -4.31 12.79 3.67
N CYS A 71 -2.98 12.79 3.48
CA CYS A 71 -2.03 13.02 4.57
C CYS A 71 -2.10 14.45 5.12
N GLN A 72 -2.33 15.45 4.25
CA GLN A 72 -2.40 16.86 4.64
C GLN A 72 -3.63 17.17 5.50
N THR A 73 -4.76 16.52 5.25
CA THR A 73 -6.02 16.70 6.00
C THR A 73 -6.15 15.81 7.24
N CYS A 74 -5.19 14.91 7.48
CA CYS A 74 -5.21 14.00 8.62
C CYS A 74 -4.87 14.71 9.95
N ASN A 75 -5.34 14.14 11.07
CA ASN A 75 -4.98 14.59 12.41
C ASN A 75 -3.46 14.66 12.58
N LYS A 76 -2.94 15.77 13.13
CA LYS A 76 -1.49 16.03 13.24
C LYS A 76 -0.74 14.92 13.99
N LYS A 77 -1.23 14.48 15.15
CA LYS A 77 -0.56 13.44 15.96
C LYS A 77 -0.55 12.09 15.26
N LEU A 78 -1.64 11.78 14.55
CA LEU A 78 -1.75 10.55 13.79
C LEU A 78 -0.82 10.57 12.58
N ARG A 79 -0.72 11.71 11.89
CA ARG A 79 0.26 11.91 10.82
C ARG A 79 1.69 11.75 11.32
N GLU A 80 2.03 12.30 12.49
CA GLU A 80 3.35 12.10 13.12
C GLU A 80 3.63 10.62 13.42
N THR A 81 2.60 9.87 13.86
CA THR A 81 2.70 8.42 14.06
C THR A 81 2.90 7.67 12.75
N CYS A 82 2.14 7.99 11.68
CA CYS A 82 2.37 7.39 10.37
C CYS A 82 3.79 7.66 9.86
N LYS A 83 4.28 8.89 10.02
CA LYS A 83 5.63 9.31 9.59
C LYS A 83 6.73 8.52 10.30
N SER A 84 6.59 8.26 11.61
CA SER A 84 7.58 7.46 12.34
C SER A 84 7.62 5.99 11.88
N LEU A 85 6.57 5.50 11.23
CA LEU A 85 6.45 4.12 10.74
C LEU A 85 6.82 3.97 9.26
N GLU A 86 6.95 5.06 8.49
CA GLU A 86 7.21 5.01 7.05
C GLU A 86 8.45 4.16 6.72
N ALA A 87 9.54 4.40 7.44
CA ALA A 87 10.81 3.73 7.22
C ALA A 87 10.72 2.22 7.44
N VAL A 88 9.87 1.76 8.36
CA VAL A 88 9.75 0.35 8.76
C VAL A 88 8.72 -0.41 7.90
N SER A 89 7.70 0.29 7.41
CA SER A 89 6.59 -0.30 6.65
C SER A 89 7.05 -0.95 5.32
N GLY A 90 8.05 -0.36 4.65
CA GLY A 90 8.58 -0.85 3.38
C GLY A 90 9.80 -1.78 3.47
N VAL A 91 10.25 -2.13 4.67
CA VAL A 91 11.54 -2.83 4.91
C VAL A 91 11.58 -4.20 4.26
N SER A 92 10.48 -4.94 4.30
CA SER A 92 10.40 -6.32 3.83
C SER A 92 10.10 -6.45 2.33
N ARG A 93 9.99 -5.34 1.58
CA ARG A 93 9.58 -5.38 0.17
C ARG A 93 10.49 -6.24 -0.71
N PHE A 94 11.80 -6.25 -0.45
CA PHE A 94 12.75 -7.06 -1.23
C PHE A 94 12.71 -8.54 -0.84
N VAL A 95 12.30 -8.85 0.38
CA VAL A 95 12.04 -10.24 0.79
C VAL A 95 10.83 -10.76 0.03
N ILE A 96 9.76 -9.97 -0.02
CA ILE A 96 8.53 -10.28 -0.78
C ILE A 96 8.82 -10.35 -2.28
N ALA A 97 9.57 -9.39 -2.84
CA ALA A 97 9.86 -9.34 -4.28
C ALA A 97 10.55 -10.61 -4.81
N LYS A 98 11.33 -11.30 -3.98
CA LYS A 98 12.00 -12.56 -4.37
C LYS A 98 11.03 -13.72 -4.58
N THR A 99 9.82 -13.63 -4.05
CA THR A 99 8.81 -14.69 -4.14
C THR A 99 7.73 -14.37 -5.17
N GLU A 100 7.73 -13.18 -5.77
CA GLU A 100 6.76 -12.75 -6.78
C GLU A 100 6.91 -13.58 -8.07
N LYS A 101 5.79 -14.07 -8.60
CA LYS A 101 5.76 -14.88 -9.84
C LYS A 101 5.32 -14.10 -11.07
N ILE A 102 4.65 -12.98 -10.84
CA ILE A 102 4.22 -12.02 -11.85
C ILE A 102 4.61 -10.62 -11.37
N PRO A 103 4.56 -9.59 -12.22
CA PRO A 103 4.84 -8.23 -11.78
C PRO A 103 3.87 -7.71 -10.70
N TRP A 104 4.35 -6.82 -9.85
CA TRP A 104 3.58 -6.18 -8.78
C TRP A 104 3.68 -4.67 -8.85
N CYS A 105 2.56 -3.99 -8.61
CA CYS A 105 2.55 -2.58 -8.29
C CYS A 105 3.39 -2.33 -7.03
N CYS A 106 4.28 -1.34 -7.09
CA CYS A 106 5.10 -0.88 -5.97
C CYS A 106 4.28 -0.57 -4.69
N HIS A 107 3.07 0.01 -4.83
CA HIS A 107 2.18 0.25 -3.69
C HIS A 107 1.60 -1.04 -3.11
N ALA A 108 1.20 -1.99 -3.95
CA ALA A 108 0.73 -3.29 -3.48
C ALA A 108 1.84 -4.01 -2.72
N ARG A 109 3.07 -4.00 -3.26
CA ARG A 109 4.25 -4.55 -2.58
C ARG A 109 4.56 -3.85 -1.26
N PHE A 110 4.46 -2.51 -1.22
CA PHE A 110 4.66 -1.73 0.01
C PHE A 110 3.61 -2.06 1.09
N ASN A 111 2.33 -2.14 0.70
CA ASN A 111 1.24 -2.51 1.61
C ASN A 111 1.40 -3.95 2.13
N LEU A 112 1.76 -4.89 1.26
CA LEU A 112 2.04 -6.26 1.67
C LEU A 112 3.28 -6.35 2.59
N SER A 113 4.30 -5.54 2.34
CA SER A 113 5.47 -5.38 3.25
C SER A 113 5.06 -4.82 4.61
N SER A 114 4.11 -3.89 4.64
CA SER A 114 3.65 -3.25 5.88
C SER A 114 3.05 -4.26 6.87
N THR A 115 2.53 -5.38 6.37
CA THR A 115 2.07 -6.51 7.19
C THR A 115 3.17 -7.12 8.06
N LEU A 116 4.44 -7.05 7.63
CA LEU A 116 5.60 -7.59 8.35
C LEU A 116 6.26 -6.55 9.26
N ALA A 117 5.80 -5.30 9.29
CA ALA A 117 6.56 -4.17 9.80
C ALA A 117 6.88 -4.21 11.30
N ASP A 118 6.16 -5.01 12.09
CA ASP A 118 6.46 -5.21 13.51
C ASP A 118 6.95 -6.62 13.87
N GLY A 119 7.24 -7.46 12.86
CA GLY A 119 7.76 -8.81 13.07
C GLY A 119 6.76 -9.81 13.67
N THR A 120 5.51 -9.42 13.93
CA THR A 120 4.53 -10.30 14.58
C THR A 120 3.74 -11.19 13.61
N VAL A 121 3.80 -10.89 12.31
CA VAL A 121 3.17 -11.69 11.27
C VAL A 121 4.21 -12.61 10.62
N PRO A 122 4.02 -13.93 10.62
CA PRO A 122 4.91 -14.85 9.91
C PRO A 122 4.89 -14.61 8.39
N LEU A 123 6.06 -14.71 7.75
CA LEU A 123 6.20 -14.57 6.30
C LEU A 123 5.27 -15.50 5.52
N GLU A 124 5.07 -16.74 5.99
CA GLU A 124 4.16 -17.71 5.37
C GLU A 124 2.75 -17.14 5.16
N LYS A 125 2.19 -16.43 6.15
CA LYS A 125 0.87 -15.83 6.05
C LYS A 125 0.83 -14.77 4.94
N VAL A 126 1.87 -13.95 4.87
CA VAL A 126 2.03 -12.91 3.84
C VAL A 126 2.14 -13.53 2.44
N LEU A 127 2.86 -14.64 2.31
CA LEU A 127 2.98 -15.37 1.04
C LEU A 127 1.65 -16.00 0.59
N LYS A 128 0.76 -16.39 1.50
CA LYS A 128 -0.61 -16.82 1.14
C LYS A 128 -1.40 -15.68 0.48
N VAL A 129 -1.31 -14.47 1.02
CA VAL A 129 -1.95 -13.28 0.43
C VAL A 129 -1.34 -12.96 -0.92
N GLN A 130 -0.01 -13.02 -1.03
CA GLN A 130 0.69 -12.82 -2.29
C GLN A 130 0.18 -13.79 -3.36
N ALA A 131 0.19 -15.09 -3.08
CA ALA A 131 -0.26 -16.11 -4.01
C ALA A 131 -1.72 -15.93 -4.44
N PHE A 132 -2.59 -15.55 -3.50
CA PHE A 132 -4.00 -15.29 -3.82
C PHE A 132 -4.18 -14.06 -4.73
N ALA A 133 -3.43 -12.99 -4.49
CA ALA A 133 -3.46 -11.80 -5.33
C ALA A 133 -2.93 -12.09 -6.75
N GLU A 134 -1.90 -12.93 -6.88
CA GLU A 134 -1.40 -13.41 -8.18
C GLU A 134 -2.44 -14.30 -8.90
N GLU A 135 -3.20 -15.10 -8.15
CA GLU A 135 -4.32 -15.87 -8.69
C GLU A 135 -5.44 -14.96 -9.20
N LEU A 136 -5.78 -13.88 -8.49
CA LEU A 136 -6.75 -12.88 -8.96
C LEU A 136 -6.33 -12.23 -10.29
N ALA A 137 -5.02 -12.03 -10.50
CA ALA A 137 -4.50 -11.44 -11.73
C ALA A 137 -4.56 -12.38 -12.94
N SER A 138 -4.55 -13.70 -12.71
CA SER A 138 -4.40 -14.71 -13.77
C SER A 138 -5.61 -15.63 -13.94
N ASN A 139 -6.55 -15.66 -13.00
CA ASN A 139 -7.68 -16.57 -12.97
C ASN A 139 -9.03 -15.82 -12.95
N LYS A 140 -9.69 -15.78 -14.11
CA LYS A 140 -11.01 -15.12 -14.28
C LYS A 140 -12.09 -15.71 -13.37
N SER A 141 -12.13 -17.03 -13.21
CA SER A 141 -13.10 -17.67 -12.31
C SER A 141 -12.89 -17.25 -10.85
N LYS A 142 -11.65 -16.97 -10.43
CA LYS A 142 -11.38 -16.43 -9.10
C LYS A 142 -11.93 -15.01 -8.94
N VAL A 143 -11.76 -14.16 -9.94
CA VAL A 143 -12.31 -12.80 -9.95
C VAL A 143 -13.83 -12.84 -9.84
N GLU A 144 -14.51 -13.67 -10.63
CA GLU A 144 -15.95 -13.86 -10.56
C GLU A 144 -16.41 -14.33 -9.17
N ALA A 145 -15.64 -15.23 -8.58
CA ALA A 145 -15.90 -15.83 -7.29
C ALA A 145 -15.57 -14.94 -6.09
N THR A 146 -14.92 -13.80 -6.23
CA THR A 146 -14.48 -12.98 -5.08
C THR A 146 -14.87 -11.53 -5.19
N VAL A 147 -14.92 -10.94 -6.38
CA VAL A 147 -15.15 -9.51 -6.57
C VAL A 147 -16.66 -9.19 -6.55
N LYS A 148 -17.04 -8.21 -5.74
CA LYS A 148 -18.43 -7.77 -5.54
C LYS A 148 -18.91 -6.76 -6.59
N PRO A 149 -18.25 -5.61 -6.83
CA PRO A 149 -18.80 -4.59 -7.71
C PRO A 149 -18.78 -5.06 -9.18
N PRO A 150 -19.90 -4.99 -9.91
CA PRO A 150 -19.94 -5.37 -11.33
C PRO A 150 -18.96 -4.56 -12.19
N THR A 151 -18.79 -3.28 -11.87
CA THR A 151 -17.86 -2.35 -12.52
C THR A 151 -16.40 -2.79 -12.36
N LEU A 152 -15.98 -3.10 -11.14
CA LEU A 152 -14.64 -3.62 -10.84
C LEU A 152 -14.44 -4.98 -11.52
N LYS A 153 -15.42 -5.88 -11.39
CA LYS A 153 -15.38 -7.21 -11.99
C LYS A 153 -15.17 -7.12 -13.51
N LYS A 154 -15.92 -6.25 -14.21
CA LYS A 154 -15.74 -6.02 -15.64
C LYS A 154 -14.32 -5.56 -15.99
N LYS A 155 -13.73 -4.65 -15.20
CA LYS A 155 -12.36 -4.16 -15.40
C LYS A 155 -11.32 -5.26 -15.20
N MET A 156 -11.53 -6.14 -14.21
CA MET A 156 -10.61 -7.25 -13.92
C MET A 156 -10.77 -8.46 -14.86
N LEU A 157 -11.88 -8.57 -15.59
CA LEU A 157 -12.18 -9.69 -16.50
C LEU A 157 -11.90 -9.41 -17.97
N LYS A 158 -11.30 -8.26 -18.31
CA LYS A 158 -11.00 -7.85 -19.69
C LYS A 158 -10.27 -8.96 -20.48
N GLU A 159 -10.42 -8.92 -21.81
CA GLU A 159 -9.84 -9.93 -22.70
C GLU A 159 -8.30 -9.91 -22.66
N VAL A 160 -7.72 -8.71 -22.61
CA VAL A 160 -6.30 -8.53 -22.35
C VAL A 160 -6.07 -8.77 -20.86
N ASN A 161 -5.20 -9.72 -20.55
CA ASN A 161 -4.77 -9.98 -19.17
C ASN A 161 -4.12 -8.72 -18.60
N LEU A 162 -4.32 -8.52 -17.30
CA LEU A 162 -3.65 -7.47 -16.57
C LEU A 162 -2.16 -7.76 -16.48
N SER A 163 -1.34 -6.71 -16.48
CA SER A 163 0.11 -6.85 -16.46
C SER A 163 0.63 -7.39 -15.11
N GLY A 164 -0.18 -7.32 -14.04
CA GLY A 164 0.14 -7.96 -12.76
C GLY A 164 -0.76 -7.56 -11.59
N VAL A 165 -0.22 -7.59 -10.37
CA VAL A 165 -0.98 -7.36 -9.14
C VAL A 165 -1.08 -5.87 -8.80
N THR A 166 -2.32 -5.39 -8.62
CA THR A 166 -2.63 -4.02 -8.16
C THR A 166 -3.01 -3.98 -6.68
N THR A 167 -3.15 -2.78 -6.13
CA THR A 167 -3.61 -2.60 -4.73
C THR A 167 -5.03 -3.13 -4.52
N VAL A 168 -5.92 -3.03 -5.51
CA VAL A 168 -7.29 -3.53 -5.39
C VAL A 168 -7.31 -5.06 -5.27
N MET A 169 -6.48 -5.76 -6.05
CA MET A 169 -6.33 -7.21 -5.92
C MET A 169 -5.79 -7.62 -4.56
N LEU A 170 -4.80 -6.87 -4.06
CA LEU A 170 -4.25 -7.08 -2.72
C LEU A 170 -5.33 -6.92 -1.64
N ASP A 171 -6.12 -5.85 -1.70
CA ASP A 171 -7.20 -5.59 -0.76
C ASP A 171 -8.26 -6.70 -0.80
N VAL A 172 -8.65 -7.17 -2.00
CA VAL A 172 -9.56 -8.31 -2.16
C VAL A 172 -8.95 -9.60 -1.60
N ALA A 173 -7.65 -9.83 -1.78
CA ALA A 173 -6.95 -11.00 -1.24
C ALA A 173 -6.91 -10.98 0.30
N PHE A 174 -6.59 -9.83 0.91
CA PHE A 174 -6.70 -9.68 2.36
C PHE A 174 -8.12 -9.90 2.86
N ALA A 175 -9.11 -9.29 2.20
CA ALA A 175 -10.52 -9.45 2.55
C ALA A 175 -10.98 -10.92 2.48
N GLU A 176 -10.46 -11.69 1.52
CA GLU A 176 -10.75 -13.13 1.45
C GLU A 176 -10.10 -13.87 2.63
N LEU A 177 -8.81 -13.67 2.86
CA LEU A 177 -8.01 -14.53 3.74
C LEU A 177 -8.03 -14.16 5.23
N ALA A 178 -8.33 -12.90 5.59
CA ALA A 178 -8.36 -12.41 6.96
C ALA A 178 -9.60 -12.92 7.72
N LYS A 179 -9.64 -14.22 8.02
CA LYS A 179 -10.80 -14.94 8.60
C LYS A 179 -10.72 -15.09 10.12
N ASN A 180 -9.51 -15.14 10.68
CA ASN A 180 -9.30 -15.28 12.12
C ASN A 180 -9.35 -13.89 12.79
N THR A 181 -10.56 -13.45 13.15
CA THR A 181 -10.75 -12.10 13.67
C THR A 181 -10.68 -11.99 15.21
N GLU A 182 -10.11 -12.98 15.88
CA GLU A 182 -9.91 -12.95 17.33
C GLU A 182 -8.60 -12.23 17.65
N TYR A 183 -8.70 -11.10 18.37
CA TYR A 183 -7.51 -10.41 18.82
C TYR A 183 -6.77 -11.21 19.88
N LYS A 184 -5.49 -11.45 19.64
CA LYS A 184 -4.53 -11.95 20.62
C LYS A 184 -3.38 -10.97 20.68
N LYS A 185 -3.13 -10.45 21.88
CA LYS A 185 -1.95 -9.65 22.15
C LYS A 185 -0.71 -10.51 21.91
N VAL A 186 0.30 -9.95 21.26
CA VAL A 186 1.58 -10.63 21.11
C VAL A 186 2.43 -10.28 22.33
N ASP A 187 2.77 -11.30 23.12
CA ASP A 187 3.63 -11.14 24.28
C ASP A 187 5.11 -11.17 23.87
N GLY A 188 5.94 -10.41 24.59
CA GLY A 188 7.39 -10.32 24.36
C GLY A 188 7.80 -9.19 23.42
N ILE A 189 9.10 -9.16 23.10
CA ILE A 189 9.67 -8.21 22.15
C ILE A 189 9.61 -8.87 20.77
N PRO A 190 8.87 -8.30 19.80
CA PRO A 190 8.81 -8.86 18.46
C PRO A 190 10.20 -8.89 17.80
N PRO A 191 10.44 -9.83 16.87
CA PRO A 191 11.72 -9.89 16.17
C PRO A 191 11.94 -8.58 15.39
N LYS A 192 13.20 -8.13 15.35
CA LYS A 192 13.57 -6.97 14.56
C LYS A 192 13.35 -7.29 13.07
N VAL A 193 12.67 -6.40 12.38
CA VAL A 193 12.51 -6.48 10.93
C VAL A 193 13.75 -5.90 10.28
N GLU A 194 14.42 -6.69 9.43
CA GLU A 194 15.63 -6.29 8.73
C GLU A 194 15.35 -6.07 7.24
N GLY A 195 16.01 -5.07 6.65
CA GLY A 195 15.88 -4.72 5.25
C GLY A 195 16.15 -3.25 4.99
N GLU A 196 15.97 -2.84 3.75
CA GLU A 196 16.18 -1.46 3.34
C GLU A 196 14.92 -0.63 3.61
N ALA A 197 15.03 0.47 4.34
CA ALA A 197 13.91 1.39 4.51
C ALA A 197 13.42 1.91 3.15
N MET A 198 12.10 2.05 3.01
CA MET A 198 11.49 2.69 1.86
C MET A 198 10.38 3.60 2.34
N PHE A 199 10.40 4.83 1.87
CA PHE A 199 9.33 5.77 2.10
C PHE A 199 8.20 5.51 1.10
N HIS A 200 6.95 5.61 1.56
CA HIS A 200 5.78 5.33 0.71
C HIS A 200 5.78 6.12 -0.61
N TYR A 201 6.19 7.39 -0.58
CA TYR A 201 6.31 8.24 -1.78
C TYR A 201 7.37 7.75 -2.79
N ALA A 202 8.41 7.07 -2.32
CA ALA A 202 9.39 6.45 -3.21
C ALA A 202 8.72 5.35 -4.05
N ALA A 203 7.70 4.65 -3.51
CA ALA A 203 6.99 3.61 -4.25
C ALA A 203 6.29 4.21 -5.48
N CYS A 204 5.58 5.34 -5.34
CA CYS A 204 4.98 6.07 -6.47
C CYS A 204 6.00 6.34 -7.60
N LEU A 205 7.22 6.73 -7.23
CA LEU A 205 8.29 7.08 -8.18
C LEU A 205 8.96 5.86 -8.83
N GLU A 206 8.87 4.68 -8.21
CA GLU A 206 9.29 3.39 -8.80
C GLU A 206 8.22 2.78 -9.70
N CYS A 207 7.01 3.36 -9.76
CA CYS A 207 5.91 2.74 -10.46
C CYS A 207 6.16 2.71 -11.97
N ASP A 208 6.12 1.53 -12.57
CA ASP A 208 6.13 1.39 -14.01
C ASP A 208 4.90 2.11 -14.61
N PRO A 209 5.07 2.95 -15.66
CA PRO A 209 3.98 3.67 -16.32
C PRO A 209 2.76 2.83 -16.70
N VAL A 210 2.99 1.65 -17.25
CA VAL A 210 1.94 0.75 -17.71
C VAL A 210 1.16 0.22 -16.51
N PHE A 211 1.87 -0.15 -15.44
CA PHE A 211 1.25 -0.57 -14.20
C PHE A 211 0.49 0.54 -13.50
N GLY A 212 1.03 1.77 -13.52
CA GLY A 212 0.35 2.95 -12.99
C GLY A 212 -1.00 3.17 -13.67
N ALA A 213 -1.05 3.05 -15.01
CA ALA A 213 -2.28 3.18 -15.78
C ALA A 213 -3.30 2.06 -15.46
N GLU A 214 -2.86 0.81 -15.32
CA GLU A 214 -3.76 -0.30 -14.92
C GLU A 214 -4.31 -0.13 -13.51
N CYS A 215 -3.48 0.34 -12.57
CA CYS A 215 -3.92 0.65 -11.20
C CYS A 215 -4.98 1.74 -11.18
N GLU A 216 -4.83 2.77 -12.02
CA GLU A 216 -5.81 3.85 -12.16
C GLU A 216 -7.09 3.33 -12.81
N GLU A 217 -6.98 2.48 -13.83
CA GLU A 217 -8.15 1.91 -14.47
C GLU A 217 -8.98 1.09 -13.49
N GLN A 218 -8.33 0.31 -12.63
CA GLN A 218 -8.98 -0.49 -11.60
C GLN A 218 -9.42 0.30 -10.37
N ALA A 219 -9.03 1.57 -10.26
CA ALA A 219 -9.54 2.44 -9.22
C ALA A 219 -11.06 2.55 -9.37
N VAL A 220 -11.78 1.98 -8.42
CA VAL A 220 -13.23 2.09 -8.27
C VAL A 220 -13.51 3.10 -7.17
N GLU A 221 -13.10 4.34 -7.43
CA GLU A 221 -13.14 5.40 -6.42
C GLU A 221 -14.55 5.65 -5.91
N LYS A 222 -15.55 5.63 -6.79
CA LYS A 222 -16.95 5.81 -6.40
C LYS A 222 -17.38 4.75 -5.39
N GLU A 223 -17.20 3.49 -5.74
CA GLU A 223 -17.58 2.36 -4.88
C GLU A 223 -16.76 2.32 -3.58
N THR A 224 -15.49 2.69 -3.65
CA THR A 224 -14.61 2.78 -2.47
C THR A 224 -15.05 3.92 -1.55
N ASN A 225 -15.37 5.10 -2.10
CA ASN A 225 -15.83 6.27 -1.34
C ASN A 225 -17.18 6.01 -0.68
N ASP A 226 -18.12 5.36 -1.38
CA ASP A 226 -19.41 4.94 -0.81
C ASP A 226 -19.20 4.02 0.42
N CYS A 227 -18.13 3.21 0.40
CA CYS A 227 -17.74 2.36 1.53
C CYS A 227 -17.01 3.14 2.64
N VAL A 228 -16.27 4.23 2.33
CA VAL A 228 -15.54 5.03 3.33
C VAL A 228 -16.50 5.61 4.37
N ASP A 229 -17.60 6.23 3.94
CA ASP A 229 -18.60 6.80 4.85
C ASP A 229 -19.22 5.74 5.75
N LYS A 230 -19.42 4.54 5.21
CA LYS A 230 -19.96 3.40 5.94
C LYS A 230 -18.98 2.91 7.01
N VAL A 231 -17.73 2.62 6.65
CA VAL A 231 -16.74 2.09 7.61
C VAL A 231 -16.33 3.13 8.63
N SER A 232 -16.27 4.42 8.26
CA SER A 232 -15.98 5.52 9.19
C SER A 232 -16.96 5.54 10.37
N LYS A 233 -18.26 5.34 10.11
CA LYS A 233 -19.31 5.25 11.14
C LYS A 233 -19.19 4.01 12.04
N MET A 234 -18.42 2.99 11.64
CA MET A 234 -18.18 1.77 12.42
C MET A 234 -16.95 1.88 13.34
N THR A 235 -16.07 2.86 13.09
CA THR A 235 -14.85 3.06 13.89
C THR A 235 -15.15 3.75 15.23
N LYS A 236 -14.34 3.47 16.25
CA LYS A 236 -14.47 4.06 17.59
C LYS A 236 -13.29 4.95 17.97
N SER A 237 -12.13 4.73 17.34
CA SER A 237 -10.92 5.54 17.56
C SER A 237 -10.64 6.50 16.40
N LEU A 238 -9.53 7.25 16.51
CA LEU A 238 -8.97 7.94 15.35
C LEU A 238 -8.42 6.93 14.34
N TRP A 239 -8.64 7.21 13.06
CA TRP A 239 -8.09 6.43 11.93
C TRP A 239 -7.47 7.38 10.91
N CYS A 240 -6.34 6.99 10.33
CA CYS A 240 -5.76 7.78 9.25
C CYS A 240 -6.59 7.54 7.98
N GLN A 241 -6.68 8.56 7.12
CA GLN A 241 -7.51 8.49 5.91
C GLN A 241 -7.07 7.34 5.00
N HIS A 242 -5.76 7.08 4.90
CA HIS A 242 -5.22 5.94 4.15
C HIS A 242 -5.72 4.59 4.69
N ALA A 243 -5.75 4.40 6.01
CA ALA A 243 -6.27 3.18 6.62
C ALA A 243 -7.77 3.03 6.40
N LEU A 244 -8.55 4.11 6.50
CA LEU A 244 -10.00 4.08 6.20
C LEU A 244 -10.28 3.69 4.75
N HIS A 245 -9.52 4.23 3.80
CA HIS A 245 -9.64 3.88 2.38
C HIS A 245 -9.23 2.42 2.10
N ALA A 246 -8.17 1.92 2.73
CA ALA A 246 -7.77 0.51 2.59
C ALA A 246 -8.83 -0.44 3.23
N LEU A 247 -9.35 -0.07 4.40
CA LEU A 247 -10.42 -0.81 5.07
C LEU A 247 -11.71 -0.82 4.23
N SER A 248 -12.06 0.30 3.61
CA SER A 248 -13.24 0.39 2.75
C SER A 248 -13.07 -0.42 1.47
N ALA A 249 -11.85 -0.52 0.92
CA ALA A 249 -11.57 -1.37 -0.23
C ALA A 249 -11.78 -2.88 0.05
N LEU A 250 -11.71 -3.33 1.31
CA LEU A 250 -12.03 -4.71 1.65
C LEU A 250 -13.48 -5.06 1.30
N MET A 251 -14.40 -4.10 1.39
CA MET A 251 -15.83 -4.23 1.06
C MET A 251 -16.10 -4.52 -0.42
N LEU A 252 -15.08 -4.42 -1.28
CA LEU A 252 -15.14 -4.80 -2.68
C LEU A 252 -15.07 -6.33 -2.86
N ASN A 253 -14.75 -7.09 -1.81
CA ASN A 253 -14.87 -8.54 -1.78
C ASN A 253 -16.32 -8.95 -1.47
N LYS A 254 -16.86 -9.93 -2.20
CA LYS A 254 -18.24 -10.41 -2.07
C LYS A 254 -18.48 -11.23 -0.79
N ASN A 255 -17.41 -11.78 -0.22
CA ASN A 255 -17.41 -12.65 0.95
C ASN A 255 -17.12 -11.89 2.26
N ILE A 256 -17.06 -10.55 2.21
CA ILE A 256 -16.96 -9.71 3.40
C ILE A 256 -18.32 -9.08 3.71
N ASP A 257 -18.69 -9.15 4.98
CA ASP A 257 -19.89 -8.54 5.52
C ASP A 257 -19.54 -7.53 6.63
N ASP A 258 -20.56 -6.80 7.08
CA ASP A 258 -20.40 -5.76 8.09
C ASP A 258 -19.88 -6.34 9.41
N THR A 259 -20.27 -7.55 9.76
CA THR A 259 -19.80 -8.26 10.96
C THR A 259 -18.29 -8.47 10.90
N ARG A 260 -17.77 -8.97 9.79
CA ARG A 260 -16.34 -9.23 9.61
C ARG A 260 -15.54 -7.93 9.58
N ILE A 261 -16.06 -6.87 8.94
CA ILE A 261 -15.44 -5.54 8.98
C ILE A 261 -15.35 -4.99 10.41
N ILE A 262 -16.43 -5.04 11.19
CA ILE A 262 -16.43 -4.56 12.58
C ILE A 262 -15.37 -5.29 13.41
N LYS A 263 -15.21 -6.60 13.20
CA LYS A 263 -14.17 -7.37 13.90
C LYS A 263 -12.76 -6.97 13.45
N LEU A 264 -12.53 -6.76 12.16
CA LEU A 264 -11.24 -6.26 11.64
C LEU A 264 -10.91 -4.85 12.14
N ILE A 265 -11.91 -3.96 12.23
CA ILE A 265 -11.78 -2.64 12.87
C ILE A 265 -11.30 -2.82 14.31
N SER A 266 -12.01 -3.65 15.09
CA SER A 266 -11.64 -3.88 16.49
C SER A 266 -10.23 -4.46 16.63
N MET A 267 -9.79 -5.33 15.72
CA MET A 267 -8.42 -5.85 15.72
C MET A 267 -7.39 -4.75 15.44
N ALA A 268 -7.62 -3.91 14.43
CA ALA A 268 -6.71 -2.83 14.10
C ALA A 268 -6.60 -1.79 15.24
N GLU A 269 -7.73 -1.46 15.88
CA GLU A 269 -7.76 -0.59 17.06
C GLU A 269 -6.98 -1.20 18.24
N ASN A 270 -7.12 -2.51 18.47
CA ASN A 270 -6.35 -3.21 19.50
C ASN A 270 -4.85 -3.27 19.20
N VAL A 271 -4.44 -3.47 17.93
CA VAL A 271 -3.03 -3.41 17.52
C VAL A 271 -2.46 -2.01 17.71
N ALA A 272 -3.20 -0.96 17.33
CA ALA A 272 -2.78 0.42 17.58
C ALA A 272 -2.60 0.70 19.08
N ASN A 273 -3.54 0.23 19.91
CA ASN A 273 -3.47 0.36 21.37
C ASN A 273 -2.28 -0.41 21.99
N GLU A 274 -2.01 -1.64 21.52
CA GLU A 274 -0.84 -2.45 21.92
C GLU A 274 0.47 -1.65 21.73
N LYS A 275 0.53 -0.88 20.65
CA LYS A 275 1.70 -0.09 20.24
C LYS A 275 1.67 1.35 20.77
N LYS A 276 0.65 1.70 21.57
CA LYS A 276 0.42 3.03 22.14
C LYS A 276 0.33 4.13 21.07
N HIS A 277 -0.16 3.79 19.89
CA HIS A 277 -0.44 4.76 18.84
C HIS A 277 -1.67 5.59 19.21
N VAL A 278 -1.72 6.85 18.74
CA VAL A 278 -2.86 7.76 19.00
C VAL A 278 -4.14 7.40 18.23
N GLY A 279 -4.03 6.45 17.30
CA GLY A 279 -5.08 5.99 16.41
C GLY A 279 -4.53 4.97 15.42
N VAL A 280 -5.39 4.43 14.57
CA VAL A 280 -5.03 3.38 13.62
C VAL A 280 -4.32 3.97 12.39
N THR A 281 -3.09 3.52 12.17
CA THR A 281 -2.31 3.82 10.96
C THR A 281 -2.53 2.75 9.89
N THR A 282 -2.07 3.01 8.66
CA THR A 282 -2.08 2.01 7.59
C THR A 282 -1.27 0.76 7.97
N SER A 283 -0.13 0.93 8.65
CA SER A 283 0.67 -0.21 9.13
C SER A 283 -0.10 -1.06 10.14
N ASP A 284 -0.79 -0.44 11.10
CA ASP A 284 -1.59 -1.16 12.10
C ASP A 284 -2.72 -2.00 11.45
N LEU A 285 -3.36 -1.45 10.41
CA LEU A 285 -4.36 -2.17 9.62
C LEU A 285 -3.74 -3.37 8.87
N PHE A 286 -2.64 -3.19 8.15
CA PHE A 286 -2.03 -4.31 7.41
C PHE A 286 -1.44 -5.39 8.32
N ILE A 287 -0.93 -5.02 9.49
CA ILE A 287 -0.49 -5.96 10.53
C ILE A 287 -1.70 -6.73 11.07
N SER A 288 -2.79 -6.05 11.40
CA SER A 288 -3.99 -6.71 11.93
C SER A 288 -4.59 -7.68 10.92
N MET A 289 -4.67 -7.31 9.64
CA MET A 289 -5.07 -8.22 8.56
C MET A 289 -4.12 -9.41 8.43
N GLY A 290 -2.81 -9.18 8.54
CA GLY A 290 -1.79 -10.24 8.55
C GLY A 290 -1.97 -11.25 9.69
N ARG A 291 -2.16 -10.75 10.92
CA ARG A 291 -2.44 -11.59 12.09
C ARG A 291 -3.71 -12.41 11.89
N SER A 292 -4.69 -11.88 11.13
CA SER A 292 -5.99 -12.50 10.86
C SER A 292 -6.02 -13.56 9.76
N ILE A 293 -4.92 -13.75 9.02
CA ILE A 293 -4.87 -14.77 7.94
C ILE A 293 -4.95 -16.17 8.54
N ALA A 294 -5.83 -17.00 7.96
CA ALA A 294 -6.00 -18.42 8.28
C ALA A 294 -4.94 -19.32 7.60
#